data_AF-A0A7C4ITM1-F1
#
_entry.id   AF-A0A7C4ITM1-F1
#
_cell.length_a   1.000
_cell.length_b   1.000
_cell.length_c   1.000
_cell.angle_alpha   90.00
_cell.angle_beta   90.00
_cell.angle_gamma   90.00
#
_symmetry.space_group_name_H-M   'P 1'
#
loop_
_entity.id
_entity.type
_entity.pdbx_description
1 polymer ?
#
loop_
_entity_poly.entity_id
_entity_poly.type
_entity_poly.pdbx_seq_one_letter_code
_entity_poly.pdbx_strand_id
1 'polypeptide(L)' 'TRFEAVNRGWVSIARPWHLLTTNTGAGNPHAASAEKGQRLLEIVVERFSQFLVELAAARIDEQFPF' A
#
# COMPACT_ATOMS: atom_id res chain seq x y z
N THR A 1 6.74 -5.32 21.39
CA THR A 1 6.23 -6.48 22.16
C THR A 1 7.34 -7.00 23.07
N ARG A 2 7.11 -8.02 23.91
CA ARG A 2 8.20 -8.69 24.69
C ARG A 2 9.05 -9.67 23.87
N PHE A 3 8.80 -9.79 22.56
CA PHE A 3 9.47 -10.74 21.68
C PHE A 3 10.43 -10.01 20.74
N GLU A 4 11.71 -10.36 20.78
CA GLU A 4 12.76 -9.75 19.95
C GLU A 4 12.49 -9.90 18.45
N ALA A 5 12.08 -11.09 18.00
CA ALA A 5 11.79 -11.36 16.59
C ALA A 5 10.70 -10.45 16.01
N VAL A 6 9.71 -10.07 16.82
CA VAL A 6 8.66 -9.12 16.40
C VAL A 6 9.21 -7.71 16.33
N ASN A 7 10.01 -7.30 17.33
CA ASN A 7 10.60 -5.96 17.36
C ASN A 7 11.66 -5.75 16.26
N ARG A 8 12.32 -6.82 15.81
CA ARG A 8 13.27 -6.82 14.68
C ARG A 8 12.61 -7.03 13.31
N GLY A 9 11.29 -7.24 13.26
CA GLY A 9 10.55 -7.43 12.00
C GLY A 9 10.73 -8.80 11.33
N TRP A 10 11.36 -9.78 11.99
CA TRP A 10 11.52 -11.15 11.49
C TRP A 10 10.20 -11.93 11.51
N VAL A 11 9.30 -11.57 12.44
CA VAL A 11 7.97 -12.15 12.58
C VAL A 11 6.95 -11.02 12.66
N SER A 12 5.89 -11.10 11.85
CA SER A 12 4.75 -10.20 11.93
C SER A 12 3.59 -10.85 12.69
N ILE A 13 2.87 -10.04 13.47
CA ILE A 13 1.66 -10.45 14.17
C ILE A 13 0.55 -9.49 13.74
N ALA A 14 -0.62 -10.04 13.40
CA ALA A 14 -1.78 -9.24 13.03
C ALA A 14 -2.17 -8.29 14.18
N ARG A 15 -2.58 -7.06 13.84
CA ARG A 15 -3.02 -6.08 14.83
C ARG A 15 -4.35 -6.52 15.45
N PRO A 16 -4.47 -6.61 16.79
CA PRO A 16 -5.72 -6.94 17.45
C PRO A 16 -6.71 -5.77 17.31
N TRP A 17 -7.62 -5.85 16.33
CA TRP A 17 -8.46 -4.72 15.92
C TRP A 17 -9.35 -4.17 17.03
N HIS A 18 -9.86 -5.05 17.89
CA HIS A 18 -10.69 -4.72 19.06
C HIS A 18 -9.91 -4.00 20.17
N LEU A 19 -8.58 -4.10 20.20
CA LEU A 19 -7.72 -3.32 21.11
C LEU A 19 -7.20 -2.03 20.46
N LEU A 20 -7.11 -2.01 19.13
CA LEU A 20 -6.53 -0.90 18.36
C LEU A 20 -7.54 0.22 18.09
N THR A 21 -8.80 -0.12 17.86
CA THR A 21 -9.81 0.80 17.35
C THR A 21 -11.04 0.83 18.25
N THR A 22 -11.69 1.99 18.35
CA THR A 22 -12.98 2.15 19.03
C THR A 22 -14.14 2.24 18.05
N ASN A 23 -13.84 2.59 16.80
CA ASN A 23 -14.82 2.87 15.74
C ASN A 23 -14.49 2.12 14.44
N THR A 24 -13.70 1.04 14.52
CA THR A 24 -13.17 0.26 13.38
C THR A 24 -12.15 0.98 12.48
N GLY A 25 -11.95 2.29 12.65
CA GLY A 25 -11.01 3.09 11.88
C GLY A 25 -9.61 3.12 12.49
N ALA A 26 -8.59 3.15 11.63
CA ALA A 26 -7.19 3.29 12.02
C ALA A 26 -6.61 4.59 11.41
N GLY A 27 -6.82 5.71 12.09
CA GLY A 27 -6.38 7.04 11.67
C GLY A 27 -7.44 8.13 11.91
N ASN A 28 -7.06 9.39 11.70
CA ASN A 28 -7.96 10.54 11.80
C ASN A 28 -8.23 11.12 10.39
N PRO A 29 -9.43 10.91 9.81
CA PRO A 29 -9.74 11.35 8.45
C PRO A 29 -10.26 12.81 8.36
N HIS A 30 -10.35 13.56 9.47
CA HIS A 30 -11.02 14.87 9.47
C HIS A 30 -10.40 15.93 8.54
N ALA A 31 -9.12 15.78 8.20
CA ALA A 31 -8.43 16.68 7.27
C ALA A 31 -8.52 16.22 5.80
N ALA A 32 -9.26 15.16 5.49
CA ALA A 32 -9.46 14.69 4.12
C ALA A 32 -10.27 15.71 3.30
N SER A 33 -9.96 15.80 2.00
CA SER A 33 -10.71 16.62 1.05
C SER A 33 -10.70 15.97 -0.33
N ALA A 34 -11.67 16.32 -1.18
CA ALA A 34 -11.78 15.78 -2.53
C ALA A 34 -10.55 16.14 -3.38
N GLU A 35 -10.02 17.35 -3.22
CA GLU A 35 -8.86 17.85 -3.95
C GLU A 35 -7.59 17.07 -3.61
N LYS A 36 -7.42 16.67 -2.33
CA LYS A 36 -6.31 15.80 -1.91
C LYS A 36 -6.43 14.41 -2.54
N GLY A 37 -7.65 13.87 -2.59
CA GLY A 37 -7.92 12.59 -3.24
C GLY A 37 -7.63 12.62 -4.75
N GLN A 38 -8.05 13.67 -5.43
CA GLN A 38 -7.81 13.86 -6.85
C GLN A 38 -6.31 13.92 -7.17
N ARG A 39 -5.54 14.75 -6.47
CA ARG A 39 -4.08 14.86 -6.68
C ARG A 39 -3.35 13.54 -6.46
N LEU A 40 -3.77 12.76 -5.46
CA LEU A 40 -3.21 11.44 -5.22
C LEU A 40 -3.53 10.49 -6.39
N LEU A 41 -4.79 10.46 -6.83
CA LEU A 41 -5.23 9.59 -7.91
C LEU A 41 -4.55 9.92 -9.24
N GLU A 42 -4.37 11.19 -9.58
CA GLU A 42 -3.66 11.62 -10.79
C GLU A 42 -2.25 11.00 -10.86
N ILE A 43 -1.48 11.08 -9.76
CA ILE A 43 -0.13 10.50 -9.67
C ILE A 43 -0.15 8.97 -9.75
N VAL A 44 -1.10 8.32 -9.08
CA VAL A 44 -1.22 6.85 -9.10
C VAL A 44 -1.57 6.36 -10.50
N VAL A 45 -2.53 7.00 -11.16
CA VAL A 45 -2.97 6.66 -12.51
C VAL A 45 -1.83 6.86 -13.50
N GLU A 46 -1.13 7.99 -13.47
CA GLU A 46 0.03 8.25 -14.32
C GLU A 46 1.06 7.12 -14.23
N ARG A 47 1.52 6.80 -13.02
CA ARG A 47 2.58 5.81 -12.81
C ARG A 47 2.16 4.40 -13.19
N PHE A 48 0.95 3.99 -12.80
CA PHE A 48 0.49 2.62 -13.06
C PHE A 48 0.10 2.43 -14.52
N SER A 49 -0.55 3.41 -15.14
CA SER A 49 -0.88 3.32 -16.57
C SER A 49 0.37 3.21 -17.42
N GLN A 50 1.41 4.01 -17.13
CA GLN A 50 2.69 3.92 -17.83
C GLN A 50 3.30 2.53 -17.69
N PHE A 51 3.44 2.02 -16.46
CA PHE A 51 3.97 0.66 -16.24
C PHE A 51 3.16 -0.41 -16.96
N LEU A 52 1.82 -0.33 -16.93
CA LEU A 52 0.96 -1.32 -17.59
C LEU A 52 1.12 -1.31 -19.11
N VAL A 53 1.31 -0.13 -19.72
CA VAL A 53 1.61 -0.01 -21.15
C VAL A 53 2.98 -0.61 -21.46
N GLU A 54 3.99 -0.29 -20.67
CA GLU A 54 5.35 -0.84 -20.81
C GLU A 54 5.34 -2.38 -20.67
N LEU A 55 4.65 -2.90 -19.66
CA LEU A 55 4.48 -4.32 -19.41
C LEU A 55 3.75 -5.02 -20.55
N ALA A 56 2.69 -4.42 -21.09
CA ALA A 56 1.94 -4.98 -22.21
C ALA A 56 2.75 -5.00 -23.51
N ALA A 57 3.67 -4.05 -23.69
CA ALA A 57 4.56 -3.97 -24.84
C ALA A 57 5.86 -4.80 -24.67
N ALA A 58 6.15 -5.27 -23.45
CA ALA A 58 7.37 -6.00 -23.16
C ALA A 58 7.40 -7.36 -23.88
N ARG A 59 8.59 -7.74 -24.33
CA ARG A 59 8.83 -9.04 -24.95
C ARG A 59 8.76 -10.12 -23.88
N ILE A 60 8.02 -11.19 -24.17
CA ILE A 60 8.01 -12.40 -23.35
C ILE A 60 9.20 -13.28 -23.78
N ASP A 61 10.13 -13.47 -22.87
CA ASP A 61 11.29 -14.37 -23.00
C ASP A 61 11.49 -15.18 -21.70
N GLU A 62 12.62 -15.89 -21.59
CA GLU A 62 12.90 -16.78 -20.44
C GLU A 62 13.08 -16.04 -19.11
N GLN A 63 13.40 -14.74 -19.13
CA GLN A 63 13.66 -13.96 -17.93
C GLN A 63 12.48 -13.07 -17.54
N PHE A 64 11.58 -12.76 -18.47
CA PHE A 64 10.37 -11.97 -18.22
C PHE A 64 9.61 -12.42 -16.94
N PRO A 65 9.17 -11.47 -16.07
CA PRO A 65 9.35 -10.01 -16.13
C PRO A 65 10.57 -9.51 -15.31
N PHE A 66 11.61 -10.32 -15.14
CA PHE A 66 12.79 -10.04 -14.30
C PHE A 66 14.02 -9.61 -15.10
#